data_AF-A0A953PE71-F1
#
_entry.id   AF-A0A953PE71-F1
#
_cell.length_a   1.000
_cell.length_b   1.000
_cell.length_c   1.000
_cell.angle_alpha   90.00
_cell.angle_beta   90.00
_cell.angle_gamma   90.00
#
_symmetry.space_group_name_H-M   'P 1'
#
loop_
_entity.id
_entity.type
_entity.pdbx_description
1 polymer ?
#
loop_
_entity_poly.entity_id
_entity_poly.type
_entity_poly.pdbx_seq_one_letter_code
_entity_poly.pdbx_strand_id
1 'polypeptide(L)'
;MFPRLVYESFRRQTRRKLLAGVAITLGVAVATAMIAVATDIGDKINRELRSYGANLVVTPQEDTLDVEIGGVNLKPPSDGAFLNEADLPKIRGTFWHHNIVGFSPMLPVPVKLGSGPG
;
A
#
# COMPACT_ATOMS: atom_id res chain seq x y z
N MET A 1 -30.29 -36.43 -32.45
CA MET A 1 -30.27 -37.76 -31.79
C MET A 1 -29.33 -37.78 -30.58
N PHE A 2 -28.11 -37.25 -30.71
CA PHE A 2 -27.10 -37.17 -29.64
C PHE A 2 -27.53 -36.52 -28.30
N PRO A 3 -28.22 -35.35 -28.26
CA PRO A 3 -28.57 -34.71 -26.97
C PRO A 3 -29.58 -35.53 -26.15
N ARG A 4 -30.47 -36.29 -26.80
CA ARG A 4 -31.37 -37.24 -26.11
C ARG A 4 -30.59 -38.38 -25.45
N LEU A 5 -29.61 -38.94 -26.16
CA LEU A 5 -28.70 -39.98 -25.63
C LEU A 5 -27.89 -39.48 -24.43
N VAL A 6 -27.37 -38.25 -24.49
CA VAL A 6 -26.67 -37.63 -23.37
C VAL A 6 -27.60 -37.45 -22.17
N TYR A 7 -28.80 -36.90 -22.39
CA TYR A 7 -29.78 -36.67 -21.32
C TYR A 7 -30.23 -37.97 -20.65
N GLU A 8 -30.54 -39.01 -21.42
CA GLU A 8 -30.91 -40.32 -20.89
C GLU A 8 -29.77 -40.99 -20.12
N SER A 9 -28.52 -40.80 -20.58
CA SER A 9 -27.34 -41.25 -19.85
C SER A 9 -27.25 -40.56 -18.48
N PHE A 10 -27.47 -39.24 -18.40
CA PHE A 10 -27.50 -38.53 -17.11
C PHE A 10 -28.58 -39.05 -16.16
N ARG A 11 -29.76 -39.39 -16.69
CA ARG A 11 -30.90 -39.86 -15.90
C ARG A 11 -30.72 -41.28 -15.32
N ARG A 12 -29.96 -42.16 -15.97
CA ARG A 12 -29.74 -43.55 -15.49
C ARG A 12 -28.80 -43.68 -14.28
N GLN A 13 -27.92 -42.70 -14.02
CA GLN A 13 -26.90 -42.79 -12.96
C GLN A 13 -26.80 -41.50 -12.13
N THR A 14 -27.95 -40.86 -11.89
CA THR A 14 -28.07 -39.53 -11.29
C THR A 14 -27.33 -39.38 -9.97
N ARG A 15 -27.40 -40.35 -9.05
CA ARG A 15 -26.70 -40.26 -7.75
C ARG A 15 -25.19 -40.11 -7.87
N ARG A 16 -24.55 -40.95 -8.70
CA ARG A 16 -23.09 -40.91 -8.89
C ARG A 16 -22.65 -39.64 -9.62
N LYS A 17 -23.44 -39.19 -10.60
CA LYS A 17 -23.17 -37.96 -11.36
C LYS A 17 -23.41 -36.70 -10.53
N LEU A 18 -24.39 -36.72 -9.62
CA LEU A 18 -24.66 -35.63 -8.69
C LEU A 18 -23.54 -35.50 -7.65
N LEU A 19 -23.06 -36.61 -7.09
CA LEU A 19 -21.87 -36.60 -6.22
C LEU A 19 -20.63 -36.03 -6.94
N ALA A 20 -20.39 -36.44 -8.19
CA ALA A 20 -19.31 -35.88 -8.99
C ALA A 20 -19.50 -34.38 -9.26
N GLY A 21 -20.73 -33.95 -9.57
CA GLY A 21 -21.07 -32.55 -9.74
C GLY A 21 -20.79 -31.73 -8.47
N VAL A 22 -21.24 -32.22 -7.31
CA VAL A 22 -20.98 -31.57 -6.01
C VAL A 22 -19.49 -31.44 -5.74
N ALA A 23 -18.70 -32.50 -5.98
CA ALA A 23 -17.25 -32.45 -5.78
C ALA A 23 -16.58 -31.41 -6.69
N ILE A 24 -16.97 -31.37 -7.97
CA ILE A 24 -16.44 -30.38 -8.94
C ILE A 24 -16.84 -28.98 -8.51
N THR A 25 -18.12 -28.76 -8.16
CA THR A 25 -18.60 -27.45 -7.71
C THR A 25 -17.86 -26.98 -6.47
N LEU A 26 -17.58 -27.87 -5.52
CA LEU A 26 -16.86 -27.54 -4.29
C LEU A 26 -15.40 -27.17 -4.61
N GLY A 27 -14.73 -27.91 -5.49
CA GLY A 27 -13.38 -27.58 -5.95
C GLY A 27 -13.32 -26.24 -6.69
N VAL A 28 -14.25 -25.99 -7.60
CA VAL A 28 -14.35 -24.72 -8.33
C VAL A 28 -14.63 -23.57 -7.37
N ALA A 29 -15.56 -23.73 -6.42
CA ALA A 29 -15.89 -22.70 -5.44
C ALA A 29 -14.67 -22.30 -4.59
N VAL A 30 -13.90 -23.28 -4.11
CA VAL A 30 -12.66 -23.02 -3.36
C VAL A 30 -11.64 -22.30 -4.23
N ALA A 31 -11.41 -22.75 -5.47
CA ALA A 31 -10.49 -22.09 -6.38
C ALA A 31 -10.90 -20.64 -6.69
N THR A 32 -12.20 -20.40 -6.94
CA THR A 32 -12.74 -19.06 -7.18
C THR A 32 -12.59 -18.17 -5.94
N ALA A 33 -12.86 -18.69 -4.74
CA ALA A 33 -12.67 -17.94 -3.49
C ALA A 33 -11.20 -17.55 -3.29
N MET A 34 -10.27 -18.47 -3.56
CA MET A 34 -8.83 -18.18 -3.45
C MET A 34 -8.39 -17.11 -4.46
N ILE A 35 -8.90 -17.13 -5.69
CA ILE A 35 -8.64 -16.08 -6.68
C ILE A 35 -9.15 -14.72 -6.18
N ALA A 36 -10.38 -14.67 -5.66
CA ALA A 36 -10.95 -13.43 -5.13
C ALA A 36 -10.08 -12.84 -4.01
N VAL A 37 -9.70 -13.66 -3.04
CA VAL A 37 -8.81 -13.25 -1.93
C VAL A 37 -7.44 -12.81 -2.46
N ALA A 38 -6.84 -13.55 -3.38
CA ALA A 38 -5.55 -13.19 -3.96
C ALA A 38 -5.59 -11.83 -4.68
N THR A 39 -6.73 -11.48 -5.29
CA THR A 39 -6.92 -10.20 -5.95
C THR A 39 -7.23 -9.05 -4.98
N ASP A 40 -7.87 -9.31 -3.84
CA ASP A 40 -8.30 -8.26 -2.89
C ASP A 40 -7.29 -7.98 -1.75
N ILE A 41 -6.45 -8.96 -1.41
CA ILE A 41 -5.64 -8.90 -0.18
C ILE A 41 -4.60 -7.79 -0.23
N GLY A 42 -4.00 -7.55 -1.41
CA GLY A 42 -3.01 -6.50 -1.61
C GLY A 42 -3.59 -5.10 -1.34
N ASP A 43 -4.79 -4.84 -1.84
CA ASP A 43 -5.47 -3.56 -1.64
C ASP A 43 -5.85 -3.33 -0.18
N LYS A 44 -6.26 -4.40 0.52
CA LYS A 44 -6.59 -4.36 1.93
C LYS A 44 -5.36 -4.09 2.79
N ILE A 45 -4.27 -4.82 2.56
CA ILE A 45 -2.99 -4.60 3.27
C ILE A 45 -2.49 -3.18 3.01
N ASN A 46 -2.52 -2.71 1.76
CA ASN A 46 -2.13 -1.33 1.45
C ASN A 46 -3.00 -0.30 2.19
N ARG A 47 -4.31 -0.55 2.36
CA ARG A 47 -5.20 0.36 3.10
C ARG A 47 -4.91 0.36 4.60
N GLU A 48 -4.66 -0.81 5.18
CA GLU A 48 -4.21 -0.97 6.58
C GLU A 48 -2.88 -0.25 6.80
N LEU A 49 -1.86 -0.49 5.97
CA LEU A 49 -0.56 0.17 6.07
C LEU A 49 -0.67 1.70 5.95
N ARG A 50 -1.54 2.21 5.07
CA ARG A 50 -1.83 3.65 4.96
C ARG A 50 -2.45 4.25 6.22
N SER A 51 -3.22 3.47 7.00
CA SER A 51 -3.83 3.95 8.24
C SER A 51 -2.82 4.33 9.33
N TYR A 52 -1.58 3.82 9.22
CA TYR A 52 -0.50 4.17 10.13
C TYR A 52 0.11 5.57 9.88
N GLY A 53 -0.25 6.25 8.78
CA GLY A 53 0.17 7.62 8.46
C GLY A 53 1.25 7.71 7.38
N ALA A 54 2.01 8.81 7.37
CA ALA A 54 3.05 9.05 6.39
C ALA A 54 4.20 8.03 6.54
N ASN A 55 4.33 7.13 5.57
CA ASN A 55 5.33 6.04 5.60
C ASN A 55 6.62 6.36 4.82
N LEU A 56 6.73 7.57 4.27
CA LEU A 56 7.92 8.04 3.54
C LEU A 56 8.29 9.42 4.08
N VAL A 57 9.50 9.52 4.64
CA VAL A 57 10.09 10.80 5.05
C VAL A 57 11.09 11.22 3.98
N VAL A 58 10.90 12.41 3.43
CA VAL A 58 11.82 13.01 2.47
C VAL A 58 12.49 14.19 3.16
N THR A 59 13.82 14.17 3.18
CA THR A 59 14.66 15.24 3.74
C THR A 59 15.55 15.81 2.65
N PRO A 60 15.97 17.08 2.76
CA PRO A 60 16.95 17.65 1.84
C PRO A 60 18.29 16.94 1.96
N GLN A 61 19.05 16.93 0.86
CA GLN A 61 20.35 16.25 0.80
C GLN A 61 21.36 16.84 1.80
N GLU A 62 21.26 18.14 2.08
CA GLU A 62 22.09 18.85 3.05
C GLU A 62 21.95 18.30 4.48
N ASP A 63 20.78 17.75 4.84
CA ASP A 63 20.55 17.11 6.14
C ASP A 63 21.15 15.70 6.26
N THR A 64 21.59 15.11 5.15
CA THR A 64 22.22 13.77 5.13
C THR A 64 23.74 13.80 5.23
N LEU A 65 24.34 14.99 5.16
CA LEU A 65 25.79 15.17 5.24
C LEU A 65 26.20 15.48 6.68
N ASP A 66 26.97 14.58 7.29
CA ASP A 66 27.58 14.83 8.59
C ASP A 66 28.85 15.67 8.37
N VAL A 67 28.75 16.98 8.59
CA VAL A 67 29.88 17.89 8.41
C VAL A 67 30.70 17.90 9.70
N GLU A 68 31.64 16.98 9.80
CA GLU A 68 32.66 16.98 10.86
C GLU A 68 33.97 17.56 10.33
N ILE A 69 34.45 18.67 10.92
CA ILE A 69 35.81 19.18 10.67
C ILE A 69 36.54 19.17 12.02
N GLY A 70 37.58 18.35 12.12
CA GLY A 70 38.42 18.28 13.32
C GLY A 70 37.74 17.72 14.57
N GLY A 71 36.71 16.87 14.41
CA GLY A 71 35.95 16.28 15.53
C GLY A 71 34.86 17.19 16.11
N VAL A 72 34.55 18.30 15.45
CA VAL A 72 33.44 19.20 15.79
C VAL A 72 32.38 19.08 14.71
N ASN A 73 31.15 18.74 15.10
CA ASN A 73 29.99 18.75 14.24
C ASN A 73 29.64 20.21 13.89
N LEU A 74 29.84 20.57 12.63
CA LEU A 74 29.63 21.92 12.11
C LEU A 74 28.25 22.09 11.48
N LYS A 75 27.28 21.22 11.80
CA LYS A 75 25.89 21.45 11.39
C LYS A 75 25.47 22.84 11.92
N PRO A 76 25.16 23.82 11.05
CA PRO A 76 24.74 25.13 11.52
C PRO A 76 23.47 24.97 12.37
N PRO A 77 23.27 25.74 13.45
CA PRO A 77 22.04 25.73 14.25
C PRO A 77 20.81 26.27 13.50
N SER A 78 20.89 26.44 12.18
CA SER A 78 19.74 26.79 11.33
C SER A 78 18.72 25.66 11.38
N ASP A 79 17.44 25.98 11.15
CA ASP A 79 16.27 25.09 11.17
C ASP A 79 16.30 23.91 10.14
N GLY A 80 17.48 23.48 9.69
CA GLY A 80 17.68 22.56 8.59
C GLY A 80 17.62 23.27 7.23
N ALA A 81 17.97 22.54 6.18
CA ALA A 81 17.63 22.94 4.83
C ALA A 81 16.13 22.68 4.59
N PHE A 82 15.51 23.35 3.62
CA PHE A 82 14.13 23.09 3.24
C PHE A 82 14.06 22.49 1.84
N LEU A 83 13.08 21.61 1.62
CA LEU A 83 12.76 21.12 0.28
C LEU A 83 12.05 22.22 -0.52
N ASN A 84 12.46 22.41 -1.77
CA ASN A 84 11.77 23.32 -2.67
C ASN A 84 10.46 22.68 -3.16
N GLU A 85 9.35 23.43 -3.13
CA GLU A 85 8.05 22.94 -3.59
C GLU A 85 8.07 22.53 -5.07
N ALA A 86 8.85 23.23 -5.90
CA ALA A 86 9.01 22.91 -7.32
C ALA A 86 9.63 21.51 -7.56
N ASP A 87 10.27 20.93 -6.55
CA ASP A 87 10.89 19.61 -6.61
C ASP A 87 9.95 18.47 -6.19
N LEU A 88 8.77 18.76 -5.63
CA LEU A 88 7.80 17.73 -5.24
C LEU A 88 7.42 16.76 -6.39
N PRO A 89 7.28 17.18 -7.66
CA PRO A 89 7.05 16.26 -8.77
C PRO A 89 8.17 15.21 -8.92
N LYS A 90 9.41 15.53 -8.55
CA LYS A 90 10.55 14.59 -8.64
C LYS A 90 10.38 13.40 -7.70
N ILE A 91 9.67 13.56 -6.58
CA ILE A 91 9.38 12.46 -5.63
C ILE A 91 8.50 11.39 -6.30
N ARG A 92 7.61 11.81 -7.22
CA ARG A 92 6.83 10.90 -8.07
C ARG A 92 7.66 10.27 -9.21
N GLY A 93 8.96 10.55 -9.31
CA GLY A 93 9.88 9.84 -10.19
C GLY A 93 10.52 8.61 -9.56
N THR A 94 10.26 8.35 -8.26
CA THR A 94 10.86 7.21 -7.54
C THR A 94 10.18 5.88 -7.87
N PHE A 95 10.83 4.77 -7.50
CA PHE A 95 10.25 3.42 -7.61
C PHE A 95 8.84 3.31 -7.02
N TRP A 96 8.55 4.07 -5.96
CA TRP A 96 7.28 4.04 -5.23
C TRP A 96 6.18 4.92 -5.84
N HIS A 97 6.36 5.52 -7.02
CA HIS A 97 5.47 6.58 -7.49
C HIS A 97 3.98 6.22 -7.55
N HIS A 98 3.64 4.97 -7.92
CA HIS A 98 2.25 4.50 -7.94
C HIS A 98 1.61 4.38 -6.55
N ASN A 99 2.42 4.43 -5.49
CA ASN A 99 1.99 4.32 -4.10
C ASN A 99 1.98 5.68 -3.36
N ILE A 100 2.38 6.78 -4.03
CA ILE A 100 2.34 8.13 -3.46
C ILE A 100 0.96 8.74 -3.70
N VAL A 101 0.10 8.75 -2.67
CA VAL A 101 -1.27 9.28 -2.76
C VAL A 101 -1.31 10.79 -2.55
N GLY A 102 -0.37 11.35 -1.79
CA GLY A 102 -0.31 12.77 -1.48
C GLY A 102 0.94 13.15 -0.70
N PHE A 103 1.05 14.43 -0.37
CA PHE A 103 2.15 15.00 0.41
C PHE A 103 1.60 15.62 1.69
N SER A 104 2.33 15.47 2.80
CA SER A 104 2.00 16.08 4.09
C SER A 104 3.16 16.97 4.53
N PRO A 105 3.22 18.24 4.08
CA PRO A 105 4.32 19.13 4.40
C PRO A 105 4.32 19.50 5.89
N MET A 106 5.50 19.66 6.47
CA MET A 106 5.69 20.18 7.81
C MET A 106 6.61 21.38 7.75
N LEU A 107 6.24 22.46 8.43
CA LEU A 107 7.06 23.66 8.57
C LEU A 107 7.12 24.02 10.06
N PRO A 108 8.25 23.75 10.74
CA PRO A 108 8.45 24.18 12.12
C PRO A 108 8.42 25.71 12.19
N VAL A 109 7.66 26.28 13.13
CA VAL A 109 7.61 27.72 13.36
C VAL A 109 7.83 27.98 14.86
N PRO A 110 8.82 28.82 15.23
CA PRO A 110 9.00 29.21 16.62
C PRO A 110 7.84 30.10 17.06
N VAL A 111 7.11 29.69 18.11
CA VAL A 111 6.03 30.49 18.70
C VAL A 111 6.49 31.07 20.03
N LYS A 112 6.35 32.37 20.22
CA LYS A 112 6.57 33.02 21.52
C LYS A 112 5.36 32.78 22.40
N LEU A 113 5.54 32.00 23.47
CA LEU A 113 4.53 31.86 24.51
C LEU A 113 4.51 33.15 25.34
N GLY A 114 3.41 33.90 25.27
CA GLY A 114 3.19 35.03 26.16
C GLY A 114 3.06 34.51 27.59
N SER A 115 3.89 35.04 28.49
CA SER A 115 3.75 34.81 29.93
C SER A 115 2.35 35.24 30.37
N GLY A 116 1.49 34.28 30.71
CA GLY A 116 0.18 34.56 31.29
C GLY A 116 0.34 35.30 32.62
N PRO A 117 -0.66 36.09 33.04
CA PRO A 117 -0.59 36.85 34.28
C PRO A 117 -0.54 35.87 35.46
N GLY A 118 0.59 35.86 36.16
CA GLY A 118 0.70 35.37 37.53
C GLY A 118 0.27 36.44 38.52
#